data_AF-A0A8J2VY22-F1
#
_entry.id   AF-A0A8J2VY22-F1
#
_cell.length_a   1.000
_cell.length_b   1.000
_cell.length_c   1.000
_cell.angle_alpha   90.00
_cell.angle_beta   90.00
_cell.angle_gamma   90.00
#
_symmetry.space_group_name_H-M   'P 1'
#
loop_
_entity.id
_entity.type
_entity.pdbx_description
1 polymer ?
#
loop_
_entity_poly.entity_id
_entity_poly.type
_entity_poly.pdbx_seq_one_letter_code
_entity_poly.pdbx_strand_id
1 'polypeptide(L)'
;MRVLVAAAVTVITITLTKCVPRAEKVQNKMKEELTSTTPNSMEEQMDKISNDLIPIMAECNETFRIEMYYLESLNTSGSFPDETDRTPKCFLRCMLEKSEVASTDSQFDVSRTADVFRQIRVLPHDDLVKMATTCSDRC
;
A
#
# COMPACT_ATOMS: atom_id res chain seq x y z
N MET A 1 -45.63 36.73 36.76
CA MET A 1 -45.13 36.89 35.37
C MET A 1 -43.99 35.90 35.18
N ARG A 2 -44.18 34.88 34.35
CA ARG A 2 -43.21 33.79 34.10
C ARG A 2 -42.33 34.21 32.93
N VAL A 3 -41.00 34.18 33.10
CA VAL A 3 -40.06 34.13 31.98
C VAL A 3 -39.04 33.05 32.32
N LEU A 4 -39.23 31.88 31.71
CA LEU A 4 -38.19 30.85 31.62
C LEU A 4 -37.09 31.38 30.70
N VAL A 5 -35.84 31.35 31.15
CA VAL A 5 -34.68 31.42 30.25
C VAL A 5 -33.95 30.10 30.36
N ALA A 6 -34.00 29.36 29.26
CA ALA A 6 -33.54 27.98 29.13
C ALA A 6 -32.00 27.88 29.16
N ALA A 7 -31.53 26.76 29.71
CA ALA A 7 -30.13 26.39 29.83
C ALA A 7 -29.42 26.28 28.47
N ALA A 8 -28.25 26.89 28.35
CA ALA A 8 -27.33 26.64 27.24
C ALA A 8 -26.33 25.55 27.66
N VAL A 9 -26.59 24.31 27.24
CA VAL A 9 -25.61 23.22 27.29
C VAL A 9 -24.82 23.26 25.98
N THR A 10 -23.59 23.75 26.01
CA THR A 10 -22.69 23.70 24.85
C THR A 10 -22.10 22.30 24.74
N VAL A 11 -22.61 21.53 23.79
CA VAL A 11 -22.06 20.23 23.40
C VAL A 11 -20.76 20.47 22.63
N ILE A 12 -19.64 19.98 23.15
CA ILE A 12 -18.34 19.98 22.46
C ILE A 12 -18.48 19.07 21.23
N THR A 13 -18.33 19.66 20.05
CA THR A 13 -18.34 18.96 18.76
C THR A 13 -17.09 18.09 18.64
N ILE A 14 -17.28 16.77 18.55
CA ILE A 14 -16.24 15.81 18.18
C ILE A 14 -15.87 16.07 16.72
N THR A 15 -14.65 16.52 16.44
CA THR A 15 -14.08 16.50 15.08
C THR A 15 -13.71 15.06 14.74
N LEU A 16 -14.69 14.33 14.20
CA LEU A 16 -14.43 13.12 13.44
C LEU A 16 -13.86 13.54 12.09
N THR A 17 -12.59 13.25 11.82
CA THR A 17 -12.06 13.20 10.46
C THR A 17 -12.88 12.16 9.72
N LYS A 18 -13.85 12.60 8.92
CA LYS A 18 -14.71 11.71 8.14
C LYS A 18 -13.92 11.24 6.92
N CYS A 19 -13.35 10.05 6.97
CA CYS A 19 -13.11 9.30 5.74
C CYS A 19 -14.49 9.11 5.07
N VAL A 20 -14.69 9.68 3.88
CA VAL A 20 -15.93 9.54 3.11
C VAL A 20 -15.82 8.27 2.26
N PRO A 21 -16.61 7.21 2.51
CA PRO A 21 -16.62 6.06 1.63
C PRO A 21 -17.32 6.44 0.32
N ARG A 22 -16.61 6.34 -0.81
CA ARG A 22 -17.21 6.42 -2.14
C ARG A 22 -17.80 5.06 -2.49
N ALA A 23 -19.10 5.04 -2.76
CA ALA A 23 -19.86 3.85 -3.15
C ALA A 23 -19.31 3.15 -4.40
N GLU A 24 -19.30 1.82 -4.35
CA GLU A 24 -18.84 0.88 -5.39
C GLU A 24 -19.70 0.89 -6.66
N LYS A 25 -19.05 0.60 -7.79
CA LYS A 25 -19.66 -0.18 -8.88
C LYS A 25 -18.69 -1.28 -9.31
N VAL A 26 -18.97 -2.49 -8.85
CA VAL A 26 -18.37 -3.76 -9.30
C VAL A 26 -19.01 -4.18 -10.63
N GLN A 27 -18.20 -4.59 -11.61
CA GLN A 27 -18.62 -5.54 -12.64
C GLN A 27 -17.53 -6.60 -12.86
N ASN A 28 -17.89 -7.85 -12.56
CA ASN A 28 -17.12 -9.08 -12.82
C ASN A 28 -17.17 -9.48 -14.30
N LYS A 29 -16.11 -10.13 -14.80
CA LYS A 29 -16.24 -11.40 -15.56
C LYS A 29 -14.92 -12.17 -15.64
N MET A 30 -15.03 -13.44 -15.27
CA MET A 30 -14.01 -14.50 -15.16
C MET A 30 -13.80 -15.22 -16.49
N LYS A 31 -12.57 -15.72 -16.75
CA LYS A 31 -12.38 -17.04 -17.37
C LYS A 31 -10.95 -17.57 -17.14
N GLU A 32 -10.88 -18.79 -16.59
CA GLU A 32 -9.70 -19.65 -16.52
C GLU A 32 -9.23 -20.07 -17.93
N GLU A 33 -7.93 -20.25 -18.13
CA GLU A 33 -7.39 -21.55 -18.59
C GLU A 33 -5.90 -21.71 -18.28
N LEU A 34 -5.59 -22.94 -17.87
CA LEU A 34 -4.36 -23.59 -17.44
C LEU A 34 -3.27 -23.68 -18.53
N THR A 35 -2.00 -23.36 -18.23
CA THR A 35 -0.87 -24.19 -18.72
C THR A 35 0.43 -23.98 -17.93
N SER A 36 0.89 -25.10 -17.34
CA SER A 36 2.28 -25.51 -17.01
C SER A 36 3.44 -24.66 -17.55
N THR A 37 4.49 -24.42 -16.74
CA THR A 37 5.87 -24.99 -16.90
C THR A 37 6.96 -24.15 -16.20
N THR A 38 7.61 -24.76 -15.18
CA THR A 38 9.00 -24.61 -14.69
C THR A 38 9.46 -23.38 -13.84
N PRO A 39 10.13 -23.61 -12.69
CA PRO A 39 10.63 -22.57 -11.79
C PRO A 39 12.06 -22.13 -12.18
N ASN A 40 12.20 -20.92 -12.71
CA ASN A 40 13.45 -20.16 -12.73
C ASN A 40 13.04 -18.68 -12.62
N SER A 41 12.92 -18.14 -11.40
CA SER A 41 12.18 -16.88 -11.19
C SER A 41 12.90 -15.90 -10.26
N MET A 42 13.84 -16.35 -9.42
CA MET A 42 14.48 -15.44 -8.45
C MET A 42 15.68 -14.67 -9.00
N GLU A 43 16.55 -15.28 -9.81
CA GLU A 43 17.73 -14.57 -10.34
C GLU A 43 17.35 -13.43 -11.30
N GLU A 44 16.40 -13.67 -12.21
CA GLU A 44 15.94 -12.62 -13.14
C GLU A 44 15.10 -11.51 -12.48
N GLN A 45 14.46 -11.77 -11.34
CA GLN A 45 13.61 -10.77 -10.66
C GLN A 45 14.38 -9.87 -9.70
N MET A 46 15.47 -10.37 -9.09
CA MET A 46 16.37 -9.53 -8.29
C MET A 46 17.19 -8.56 -9.15
N ASP A 47 17.39 -8.85 -10.44
CA ASP A 47 18.17 -8.02 -11.36
C ASP A 47 17.59 -6.61 -11.61
N LYS A 48 16.31 -6.38 -11.29
CA LYS A 48 15.65 -5.07 -11.46
C LYS A 48 15.49 -4.26 -10.18
N ILE A 49 15.91 -4.80 -9.04
CA ILE A 49 15.80 -4.10 -7.76
C ILE A 49 17.05 -3.24 -7.60
N SER A 50 16.85 -1.93 -7.42
CA SER A 50 17.96 -1.00 -7.16
C SER A 50 18.81 -1.46 -5.98
N ASN A 51 20.12 -1.23 -6.05
CA ASN A 51 21.07 -1.48 -4.97
C ASN A 51 20.64 -0.83 -3.64
N ASP A 52 19.82 0.22 -3.69
CA ASP A 52 19.30 0.91 -2.50
C ASP A 52 18.13 0.17 -1.83
N LEU A 53 17.39 -0.67 -2.56
CA LEU A 53 16.22 -1.39 -2.03
C LEU A 53 16.58 -2.78 -1.49
N ILE A 54 17.61 -3.43 -2.04
CA ILE A 54 18.11 -4.73 -1.57
C ILE A 54 18.43 -4.75 -0.06
N PRO A 55 19.21 -3.79 0.51
CA PRO A 55 19.51 -3.79 1.94
C PRO A 55 18.26 -3.56 2.79
N ILE A 56 17.31 -2.73 2.31
CA ILE A 56 16.04 -2.50 2.99
C ILE A 56 15.19 -3.78 3.02
N MET A 57 15.15 -4.52 1.91
CA MET A 57 14.44 -5.81 1.83
C MET A 57 15.02 -6.82 2.82
N ALA A 58 16.34 -6.91 2.91
CA ALA A 58 17.00 -7.80 3.86
C ALA A 58 16.66 -7.42 5.31
N GLU A 59 16.79 -6.14 5.67
CA GLU A 59 16.48 -5.64 7.01
C GLU A 59 15.00 -5.89 7.39
N CYS A 60 14.07 -5.59 6.48
CA CYS A 60 12.66 -5.81 6.73
C CYS A 60 12.29 -7.28 6.84
N ASN A 61 12.97 -8.16 6.09
CA ASN A 61 12.74 -9.61 6.16
C ASN A 61 13.29 -10.23 7.45
N GLU A 62 14.36 -9.68 8.03
CA GLU A 62 14.86 -10.12 9.34
C GLU A 62 13.83 -9.90 10.44
N THR A 63 13.07 -8.80 10.36
CA THR A 63 12.02 -8.44 11.34
C THR A 63 10.68 -9.11 11.03
N PHE A 64 10.25 -9.05 9.78
CA PHE A 64 8.99 -9.58 9.29
C PHE A 64 9.28 -10.63 8.22
N ARG A 65 9.58 -11.84 8.67
CA ARG A 65 9.96 -12.95 7.78
C ARG A 65 8.82 -13.28 6.84
N ILE A 66 9.09 -13.14 5.56
CA ILE A 66 8.18 -13.56 4.49
C ILE A 66 8.87 -14.58 3.59
N GLU A 67 8.06 -15.46 3.04
CA GLU A 67 8.48 -16.38 2.00
C GLU A 67 8.34 -15.72 0.62
N MET A 68 9.15 -16.19 -0.34
CA MET A 68 9.19 -15.60 -1.69
C MET A 68 7.83 -15.59 -2.41
N TYR A 69 6.99 -16.59 -2.15
CA TYR A 69 5.69 -16.72 -2.81
C TYR A 69 4.74 -15.54 -2.49
N TYR A 70 4.91 -14.86 -1.34
CA TYR A 70 4.14 -13.65 -1.04
C TYR A 70 4.49 -12.51 -1.99
N LEU A 71 5.78 -12.33 -2.32
CA LEU A 71 6.23 -11.30 -3.25
C LEU A 71 5.83 -11.64 -4.68
N GLU A 72 5.91 -12.91 -5.07
CA GLU A 72 5.46 -13.38 -6.39
C GLU A 72 3.96 -13.12 -6.58
N SER A 73 3.14 -13.48 -5.59
CA SER A 73 1.70 -13.24 -5.60
C SER A 73 1.39 -11.75 -5.65
N LEU A 74 2.08 -10.93 -4.86
CA LEU A 74 1.91 -9.48 -4.88
C LEU A 74 2.28 -8.87 -6.23
N ASN A 75 3.40 -9.27 -6.82
CA ASN A 75 3.86 -8.77 -8.12
C ASN A 75 2.93 -9.17 -9.27
N THR A 76 2.34 -10.36 -9.20
CA THR A 76 1.48 -10.91 -10.26
C THR A 76 0.04 -10.44 -10.13
N SER A 77 -0.51 -10.40 -8.92
CA SER A 77 -1.94 -10.16 -8.66
C SER A 77 -2.24 -8.82 -7.99
N GLY A 78 -1.25 -8.21 -7.33
CA GLY A 78 -1.47 -7.03 -6.48
C GLY A 78 -2.10 -7.37 -5.12
N SER A 79 -2.08 -8.63 -4.69
CA SER A 79 -2.65 -9.07 -3.41
C SER A 79 -1.83 -10.21 -2.80
N PHE A 80 -2.04 -10.47 -1.51
CA PHE A 80 -1.42 -11.60 -0.82
C PHE A 80 -2.30 -12.86 -0.92
N PRO A 81 -1.70 -14.07 -0.90
CA PRO A 81 -2.43 -15.33 -0.97
C PRO A 81 -3.40 -15.52 0.20
N ASP A 82 -2.99 -15.09 1.40
CA ASP A 82 -3.82 -15.01 2.59
C ASP A 82 -3.78 -13.58 3.14
N GLU A 83 -4.87 -12.84 2.92
CA GLU A 83 -5.03 -11.47 3.41
C GLU A 83 -5.27 -11.39 4.93
N THR A 84 -5.49 -12.52 5.61
CA THR A 84 -5.62 -12.56 7.07
C THR A 84 -4.27 -12.60 7.78
N ASP A 85 -3.23 -13.10 7.11
CA ASP A 85 -1.85 -13.01 7.58
C ASP A 85 -1.35 -11.56 7.49
N ARG A 86 -0.95 -11.03 8.64
CA ARG A 86 -0.47 -9.64 8.76
C ARG A 86 1.02 -9.52 8.50
N THR A 87 1.78 -10.60 8.58
CA THR A 87 3.23 -10.61 8.42
C THR A 87 3.69 -9.96 7.10
N PRO A 88 3.14 -10.34 5.92
CA PRO A 88 3.55 -9.73 4.67
C PRO A 88 3.12 -8.26 4.53
N LYS A 89 2.05 -7.83 5.20
CA LYS A 89 1.63 -6.42 5.28
C LYS A 89 2.61 -5.61 6.12
N CYS A 90 3.09 -6.18 7.23
CA CYS A 90 4.12 -5.56 8.07
C CYS A 90 5.46 -5.45 7.32
N PHE A 91 5.83 -6.47 6.55
CA PHE A 91 7.00 -6.41 5.67
C PHE A 91 6.90 -5.26 4.67
N LEU A 92 5.77 -5.13 3.95
CA LEU A 92 5.57 -4.01 3.02
C LEU A 92 5.58 -2.66 3.72
N ARG A 93 4.97 -2.56 4.90
CA ARG A 93 5.01 -1.32 5.69
C ARG A 93 6.45 -0.94 6.04
N CYS A 94 7.25 -1.90 6.50
CA CYS A 94 8.67 -1.68 6.78
C CYS A 94 9.41 -1.16 5.54
N MET A 95 9.21 -1.80 4.37
CA MET A 95 9.80 -1.36 3.11
C MET A 95 9.45 0.08 2.77
N LEU A 96 8.17 0.46 2.92
CA LEU A 96 7.68 1.80 2.61
C LEU A 96 8.21 2.85 3.59
N GLU A 97 8.29 2.53 4.88
CA GLU A 97 8.85 3.43 5.90
C GLU A 97 10.35 3.64 5.70
N LYS A 98 11.11 2.57 5.50
CA LYS A 98 12.57 2.61 5.31
C LYS A 98 13.01 3.26 4.01
N SER A 99 12.19 3.17 2.96
CA SER A 99 12.42 3.86 1.69
C SER A 99 11.91 5.31 1.70
N GLU A 100 11.36 5.77 2.83
CA GLU A 100 10.77 7.11 3.03
C GLU A 100 9.53 7.37 2.15
N VAL A 101 8.95 6.32 1.57
CA VAL A 101 7.68 6.39 0.83
C VAL A 101 6.51 6.63 1.78
N ALA A 102 6.59 6.13 3.01
CA ALA A 102 5.60 6.35 4.05
C ALA A 102 6.27 6.86 5.34
N SER A 103 5.58 7.74 6.08
CA SER A 103 5.95 8.08 7.45
C SER A 103 5.52 6.99 8.43
N THR A 104 6.05 7.04 9.66
CA THR A 104 5.59 6.19 10.77
C THR A 104 4.10 6.37 11.08
N ASP A 105 3.56 7.56 10.77
CA ASP A 105 2.14 7.89 10.93
C ASP A 105 1.31 7.49 9.71
N SER A 106 1.87 6.70 8.80
CA SER A 106 1.21 6.17 7.60
C SER A 106 0.78 7.24 6.59
N GLN A 107 1.49 8.38 6.56
CA GLN A 107 1.34 9.39 5.51
C GLN A 107 2.25 9.05 4.33
N PHE A 108 1.72 9.03 3.12
CA PHE A 108 2.48 8.69 1.91
C PHE A 108 3.09 9.93 1.24
N ASP A 109 4.36 9.86 0.88
CA ASP A 109 5.01 10.87 0.03
C ASP A 109 4.88 10.47 -1.44
N VAL A 110 4.02 11.20 -2.16
CA VAL A 110 3.72 10.98 -3.58
C VAL A 110 4.96 11.13 -4.47
N SER A 111 5.78 12.16 -4.22
CA SER A 111 6.97 12.42 -5.03
C SER A 111 8.00 11.32 -4.82
N ARG A 112 8.24 10.98 -3.56
CA ARG A 112 9.16 9.90 -3.18
C ARG A 112 8.70 8.55 -3.72
N THR A 113 7.38 8.29 -3.70
CA THR A 113 6.81 7.09 -4.31
C THR A 113 7.21 6.96 -5.77
N ALA A 114 7.05 8.02 -6.57
CA ALA A 114 7.42 7.99 -7.99
C ALA A 114 8.93 7.77 -8.19
N ASP A 115 9.77 8.37 -7.36
CA ASP A 115 11.22 8.23 -7.43
C ASP A 115 11.74 6.85 -7.03
N VAL A 116 11.08 6.18 -6.09
CA VAL A 116 11.40 4.79 -5.72
C VAL A 116 10.85 3.82 -6.76
N PHE A 117 9.60 3.97 -7.17
CA PHE A 117 8.94 3.01 -8.06
C PHE A 117 9.46 3.02 -9.50
N ARG A 118 10.00 4.14 -9.99
CA ARG A 118 10.66 4.20 -11.32
C ARG A 118 11.87 3.26 -11.42
N GLN A 119 12.44 2.86 -10.28
CA GLN A 119 13.60 1.97 -10.24
C GLN A 119 13.18 0.50 -10.46
N ILE A 120 11.92 0.17 -10.18
CA ILE A 120 11.40 -1.22 -10.17
C ILE A 120 10.26 -1.45 -11.17
N ARG A 121 9.74 -0.39 -11.80
CA ARG A 121 8.69 -0.44 -12.82
C ARG A 121 9.06 0.41 -14.02
N VAL A 122 8.76 -0.09 -15.21
CA VAL A 122 8.91 0.66 -16.46
C VAL A 122 7.64 1.46 -16.71
N LEU A 123 7.42 2.47 -15.86
CA LEU A 123 6.31 3.43 -16.01
C LEU A 123 6.87 4.85 -16.05
N PRO A 124 6.26 5.76 -16.84
CA PRO A 124 6.60 7.18 -16.79
C PRO A 124 6.44 7.74 -15.38
N HIS A 125 7.31 8.68 -14.99
CA HIS A 125 7.27 9.31 -13.66
C HIS A 125 5.91 9.96 -13.38
N ASP A 126 5.36 10.70 -14.34
CA ASP A 126 4.05 11.35 -14.21
C ASP A 126 2.90 10.35 -13.95
N ASP A 127 2.96 9.16 -14.56
CA ASP A 127 1.97 8.11 -14.34
C ASP A 127 2.07 7.53 -12.93
N LEU A 128 3.29 7.37 -12.40
CA LEU A 128 3.52 6.96 -11.02
C LEU A 128 3.04 8.03 -10.03
N VAL A 129 3.31 9.31 -10.28
CA VAL A 129 2.81 10.43 -9.46
C VAL A 129 1.29 10.42 -9.42
N LYS A 130 0.64 10.29 -10.59
CA LYS A 130 -0.82 10.26 -10.68
C LYS A 130 -1.42 9.07 -9.93
N MET A 131 -0.80 7.90 -10.06
CA MET A 131 -1.23 6.69 -9.35
C MET A 131 -1.07 6.85 -7.83
N ALA A 132 0.10 7.30 -7.38
CA ALA A 132 0.40 7.52 -5.98
C ALA A 132 -0.55 8.54 -5.35
N THR A 133 -0.80 9.67 -6.02
CA THR A 133 -1.78 10.69 -5.59
C THR A 133 -3.17 10.06 -5.42
N THR A 134 -3.61 9.26 -6.39
CA THR A 134 -4.92 8.60 -6.34
C THR A 134 -5.04 7.61 -5.18
N CYS A 135 -3.93 7.03 -4.71
CA CYS A 135 -3.89 6.12 -3.58
C CYS A 135 -3.78 6.86 -2.24
N SER A 136 -2.98 7.92 -2.16
CA SER A 136 -2.85 8.73 -0.94
C SER A 136 -4.14 9.46 -0.57
N ASP A 137 -4.92 9.89 -1.57
CA ASP A 137 -6.19 10.58 -1.36
C ASP A 137 -7.33 9.67 -0.87
N ARG A 138 -7.09 8.34 -0.77
CA ARG A 138 -8.07 7.36 -0.29
C ARG A 138 -8.03 7.17 1.23
N CYS A 139 -7.10 7.82 1.93
CA CYS A 139 -6.92 7.74 3.37
C CYS A 139 -7.86 8.70 4.13
#